data_AF-A0A966Y025-F1
#
_entry.id   AF-A0A966Y025-F1
#
_cell.length_a   1.000
_cell.length_b   1.000
_cell.length_c   1.000
_cell.angle_alpha   90.00
_cell.angle_beta   90.00
_cell.angle_gamma   90.00
#
_symmetry.space_group_name_H-M   'P 1'
#
loop_
_entity.id
_entity.type
_entity.pdbx_description
1 polymer ?
#
loop_
_entity_poly.entity_id
_entity_poly.type
_entity_poly.pdbx_seq_one_letter_code
_entity_poly.pdbx_strand_id
1 'polypeptide(L)'
;MVWRSTTAEARQPDGPSRRVAMKSRVEAGVPIGILGYRDGVPVAWCSIAPRDTYRALGGLDDSGTLEQVWALACFFIKREHRGQGLARNLLLAAIDHAARNGASIVEAYPVDPDSPSYRFMGFVDTFTKAGFQEVGRAGQRRHVMRLSISR
;
A
#
# COMPACT_ATOMS: atom_id res chain seq x y z
N MET A 1 -7.13 -6.73 3.21
CA MET A 1 -6.20 -7.75 3.77
C MET A 1 -5.73 -8.80 2.77
N VAL A 2 -6.25 -8.82 1.53
CA VAL A 2 -5.87 -9.84 0.52
C VAL A 2 -4.36 -9.92 0.27
N TRP A 3 -3.60 -8.86 0.47
CA TRP A 3 -2.15 -8.91 0.25
C TRP A 3 -1.34 -9.30 1.48
N ARG A 4 -1.93 -9.32 2.67
CA ARG A 4 -1.18 -9.51 3.92
C ARG A 4 -1.45 -10.84 4.61
N SER A 5 -2.56 -11.50 4.28
CA SER A 5 -2.84 -12.76 4.96
C SER A 5 -1.80 -13.82 4.58
N THR A 6 -1.55 -14.81 5.41
CA THR A 6 -0.77 -16.00 5.05
C THR A 6 -1.64 -16.99 4.27
N THR A 7 -1.04 -18.03 3.68
CA THR A 7 -1.79 -19.12 3.05
C THR A 7 -2.74 -19.80 4.05
N ALA A 8 -2.32 -19.93 5.32
CA ALA A 8 -3.16 -20.47 6.38
C ALA A 8 -4.35 -19.55 6.69
N GLU A 9 -4.10 -18.25 6.88
CA GLU A 9 -5.16 -17.27 7.15
C GLU A 9 -6.15 -17.11 5.98
N ALA A 10 -5.73 -17.37 4.74
CA ALA A 10 -6.63 -17.36 3.58
C ALA A 10 -7.71 -18.45 3.67
N ARG A 11 -7.45 -19.55 4.40
CA ARG A 11 -8.40 -20.65 4.59
C ARG A 11 -9.48 -20.34 5.63
N GLN A 12 -9.32 -19.29 6.44
CA GLN A 12 -10.31 -18.80 7.40
C GLN A 12 -10.66 -17.34 7.09
N PRO A 13 -11.43 -17.10 6.02
CA PRO A 13 -11.65 -15.75 5.50
C PRO A 13 -12.70 -14.96 6.31
N ASP A 14 -13.07 -15.34 7.53
CA ASP A 14 -14.08 -14.63 8.30
C ASP A 14 -13.54 -13.31 8.88
N GLY A 15 -14.47 -12.39 9.19
CA GLY A 15 -14.14 -11.08 9.71
C GLY A 15 -13.38 -11.11 11.05
N PRO A 16 -13.87 -11.85 12.07
CA PRO A 16 -13.18 -12.01 13.35
C PRO A 16 -11.74 -12.49 13.24
N SER A 17 -11.47 -13.59 12.53
CA SER A 17 -10.11 -14.14 12.38
C SER A 17 -9.15 -13.13 11.74
N ARG A 18 -9.61 -12.41 10.72
CA ARG A 18 -8.82 -11.35 10.09
C ARG A 18 -8.50 -10.19 11.04
N ARG A 19 -9.41 -9.85 11.96
CA ARG A 19 -9.16 -8.80 12.98
C ARG A 19 -8.11 -9.24 13.98
N VAL A 20 -8.18 -10.48 14.46
CA VAL A 20 -7.17 -11.06 15.36
C VAL A 20 -5.81 -11.06 14.67
N ALA A 21 -5.74 -11.57 13.44
CA ALA A 21 -4.52 -11.60 12.63
C ALA A 21 -3.89 -10.20 12.43
N MET A 22 -4.70 -9.18 12.16
CA MET A 22 -4.22 -7.80 12.05
C MET A 22 -3.73 -7.26 13.40
N LYS A 23 -4.50 -7.49 14.47
CA LYS A 23 -4.15 -7.05 15.82
C LYS A 23 -2.81 -7.63 16.27
N SER A 24 -2.59 -8.93 16.10
CA SER A 24 -1.33 -9.58 16.47
C SER A 24 -0.12 -9.01 15.73
N ARG A 25 -0.28 -8.60 14.46
CA ARG A 25 0.79 -7.93 13.71
C ARG A 25 1.13 -6.56 14.29
N VAL A 26 0.12 -5.79 14.68
CA VAL A 26 0.31 -4.49 15.33
C VAL A 26 1.02 -4.67 16.67
N GLU A 27 0.57 -5.63 17.49
CA GLU A 27 1.17 -5.93 18.79
C GLU A 27 2.62 -6.42 18.67
N ALA A 28 2.94 -7.13 17.58
CA ALA A 28 4.30 -7.55 17.25
C ALA A 28 5.19 -6.45 16.63
N GLY A 29 4.68 -5.21 16.50
CA GLY A 29 5.43 -4.09 15.93
C GLY A 29 5.66 -4.19 14.41
N VAL A 30 4.97 -5.10 13.71
CA VAL A 30 5.07 -5.21 12.26
C VAL A 30 4.37 -4.00 11.63
N PRO A 31 5.06 -3.18 10.81
CA PRO A 31 4.41 -2.08 10.11
C PRO A 31 3.27 -2.61 9.22
N ILE A 32 2.08 -2.02 9.33
CA ILE A 32 0.90 -2.44 8.56
C ILE A 32 0.26 -1.34 7.73
N GLY A 33 0.62 -0.08 7.97
CA GLY A 33 0.09 1.08 7.28
C GLY A 33 -0.13 2.28 8.20
N ILE A 34 -0.81 3.28 7.65
CA ILE A 34 -1.13 4.54 8.32
C ILE A 34 -2.63 4.83 8.29
N LEU A 35 -3.12 5.49 9.35
CA LEU A 35 -4.48 6.00 9.46
C LEU A 35 -4.49 7.52 9.26
N GLY A 36 -5.48 7.99 8.49
CA GLY A 36 -5.80 9.41 8.37
C GLY A 36 -6.95 9.77 9.30
N TYR A 37 -6.73 10.78 10.14
CA TYR A 37 -7.72 11.30 11.09
C TYR A 37 -8.25 12.65 10.65
N ARG A 38 -9.53 12.91 10.96
CA ARG A 38 -10.17 14.23 10.87
C ARG A 38 -11.00 14.41 12.13
N ASP A 39 -10.73 15.47 12.87
CA ASP A 39 -11.43 15.80 14.13
C ASP A 39 -11.45 14.63 15.13
N GLY A 40 -10.31 13.93 15.28
CA GLY A 40 -10.17 12.78 16.16
C GLY A 40 -10.78 11.47 15.63
N VAL A 41 -11.42 11.48 14.46
CA VAL A 41 -12.08 10.30 13.87
C VAL A 41 -11.22 9.73 12.73
N PRO A 42 -10.97 8.41 12.67
CA PRO A 42 -10.31 7.80 11.53
C PRO A 42 -11.24 7.83 10.30
N VAL A 43 -10.75 8.42 9.21
CA VAL A 43 -11.50 8.61 7.95
C VAL A 43 -10.81 8.00 6.73
N ALA A 44 -9.52 7.67 6.85
CA ALA A 44 -8.75 7.09 5.78
C ALA A 44 -7.72 6.08 6.29
N TRP A 45 -7.30 5.17 5.41
CA TRP A 45 -6.30 4.14 5.68
C TRP A 45 -5.45 3.92 4.44
N CYS A 46 -4.14 3.75 4.64
CA CYS A 46 -3.22 3.32 3.59
C CYS A 46 -2.42 2.12 4.09
N SER A 47 -2.52 1.00 3.39
CA SER A 47 -1.68 -0.17 3.65
C SER A 47 -0.31 0.04 3.01
N ILE A 48 0.67 0.41 3.83
CA ILE A 48 2.06 0.55 3.43
C ILE A 48 2.96 -0.14 4.47
N ALA A 49 3.91 -0.95 4.02
CA ALA A 49 4.77 -1.77 4.87
C ALA A 49 5.97 -2.28 4.04
N PRO A 50 7.04 -2.83 4.66
CA PRO A 50 8.08 -3.55 3.94
C PRO A 50 7.47 -4.63 3.02
N ARG A 51 7.93 -4.72 1.77
CA ARG A 51 7.27 -5.52 0.73
C ARG A 51 7.22 -7.02 1.06
N ASP A 52 8.23 -7.52 1.76
CA ASP A 52 8.35 -8.89 2.26
C ASP A 52 7.29 -9.28 3.32
N THR A 53 6.65 -8.30 3.96
CA THR A 53 5.51 -8.54 4.89
C THR A 53 4.21 -8.87 4.16
N TYR A 54 4.17 -8.72 2.84
CA TYR A 54 3.03 -9.08 2.00
C TYR A 54 3.25 -10.42 1.30
N ARG A 55 2.16 -11.08 0.95
CA ARG A 55 2.17 -12.07 -0.13
C ARG A 55 2.63 -11.42 -1.42
N ALA A 56 3.13 -12.25 -2.35
CA ALA A 56 3.56 -11.82 -3.67
C ALA A 56 2.56 -10.86 -4.33
N LEU A 57 2.93 -9.58 -4.37
CA LEU A 57 2.22 -8.52 -5.07
C LEU A 57 2.57 -8.48 -6.57
N GLY A 58 3.65 -9.17 -6.96
CA GLY A 58 4.35 -8.97 -8.23
C GLY A 58 5.40 -7.86 -8.09
N GLY A 59 5.94 -7.40 -9.23
CA GLY A 59 7.00 -6.40 -9.26
C GLY A 59 8.34 -6.97 -9.72
N LEU A 60 9.39 -6.15 -9.61
CA LEU A 60 10.74 -6.59 -9.95
C LEU A 60 11.27 -7.54 -8.87
N ASP A 61 12.11 -8.48 -9.31
CA ASP A 61 12.94 -9.27 -8.43
C ASP A 61 14.12 -8.42 -7.96
N ASP A 62 14.13 -8.09 -6.67
CA ASP A 62 15.21 -7.33 -6.03
C ASP A 62 16.08 -8.24 -5.16
N SER A 63 15.99 -9.56 -5.36
CA SER A 63 16.85 -10.51 -4.66
C SER A 63 18.32 -10.20 -4.95
N GLY A 64 19.10 -10.06 -3.89
CA GLY A 64 20.52 -9.68 -3.98
C GLY A 64 20.80 -8.16 -4.00
N THR A 65 19.78 -7.30 -3.90
CA THR A 65 19.99 -5.86 -3.68
C THR A 65 19.99 -5.51 -2.19
N LEU A 66 20.57 -4.36 -1.83
CA LEU A 66 20.46 -3.77 -0.47
C LEU A 66 19.25 -2.83 -0.35
N GLU A 67 18.32 -2.88 -1.30
CA GLU A 67 17.18 -1.99 -1.37
C GLU A 67 16.11 -2.38 -0.34
N GLN A 68 15.71 -1.42 0.48
CA GLN A 68 14.63 -1.56 1.44
C GLN A 68 13.31 -1.14 0.79
N VAL A 69 12.71 -2.06 0.03
CA VAL A 69 11.47 -1.81 -0.71
C VAL A 69 10.25 -1.86 0.22
N TRP A 70 9.53 -0.75 0.30
CA TRP A 70 8.22 -0.67 0.94
C TRP A 70 7.12 -0.69 -0.11
N ALA A 71 6.09 -1.50 0.11
CA ALA A 71 4.96 -1.63 -0.81
C ALA A 71 3.71 -0.91 -0.29
N LEU A 72 3.15 -0.04 -1.13
CA LEU A 72 1.84 0.57 -0.95
C LEU A 72 0.79 -0.30 -1.66
N ALA A 73 0.05 -1.09 -0.88
CA ALA A 73 -0.84 -2.12 -1.38
C ALA A 73 -2.29 -1.65 -1.61
N CYS A 74 -2.79 -0.70 -0.81
CA CYS A 74 -4.13 -0.14 -0.99
C CYS A 74 -4.40 1.13 -0.18
N PHE A 75 -5.40 1.89 -0.63
CA PHE A 75 -6.06 2.95 0.10
C PHE A 75 -7.50 2.58 0.46
N PHE A 76 -7.99 3.19 1.51
CA PHE A 76 -9.41 3.29 1.82
C PHE A 76 -9.70 4.71 2.32
N ILE A 77 -10.77 5.32 1.80
CA ILE A 77 -11.28 6.61 2.24
C ILE A 77 -12.78 6.47 2.38
N LYS A 78 -13.33 6.89 3.53
CA LYS A 78 -14.77 6.97 3.77
C LYS A 78 -15.45 7.80 2.68
N ARG A 79 -16.64 7.39 2.25
CA ARG A 79 -17.28 7.89 1.02
C ARG A 79 -17.50 9.41 1.07
N GLU A 80 -17.95 9.90 2.20
CA GLU A 80 -18.21 11.30 2.54
C GLU A 80 -16.96 12.19 2.51
N HIS A 81 -15.75 11.61 2.50
CA HIS A 81 -14.48 12.33 2.44
C HIS A 81 -13.74 12.14 1.09
N ARG A 82 -14.36 11.49 0.10
CA ARG A 82 -13.77 11.34 -1.24
C ARG A 82 -13.90 12.65 -2.04
N GLY A 83 -13.06 12.80 -3.08
CA GLY A 83 -13.07 13.98 -3.95
C GLY A 83 -12.46 15.24 -3.36
N GLN A 84 -12.01 15.20 -2.10
CA GLN A 84 -11.48 16.36 -1.37
C GLN A 84 -9.93 16.37 -1.30
N GLY A 85 -9.25 15.70 -2.24
CA GLY A 85 -7.78 15.62 -2.27
C GLY A 85 -7.14 14.69 -1.22
N LEU A 86 -7.93 14.06 -0.33
CA LEU A 86 -7.39 13.20 0.74
C LEU A 86 -6.51 12.06 0.24
N ALA A 87 -6.79 11.49 -0.93
CA ALA A 87 -5.98 10.41 -1.49
C ALA A 87 -4.53 10.84 -1.75
N ARG A 88 -4.32 12.04 -2.28
CA ARG A 88 -2.98 12.59 -2.52
C ARG A 88 -2.26 12.86 -1.21
N ASN A 89 -2.94 13.49 -0.24
CA ASN A 89 -2.34 13.76 1.07
C ASN A 89 -1.95 12.46 1.79
N LEU A 90 -2.79 11.44 1.69
CA LEU A 90 -2.53 10.13 2.28
C LEU A 90 -1.37 9.40 1.57
N LEU A 91 -1.25 9.51 0.24
CA LEU A 91 -0.10 8.99 -0.50
C LEU A 91 1.20 9.67 -0.03
N LEU A 92 1.23 10.99 0.06
CA LEU A 92 2.41 11.72 0.51
C LEU A 92 2.80 11.34 1.95
N ALA A 93 1.82 11.24 2.85
CA ALA A 93 2.05 10.79 4.22
C ALA A 93 2.55 9.33 4.28
N ALA A 94 2.09 8.46 3.37
CA ALA A 94 2.56 7.07 3.28
C ALA A 94 4.03 7.00 2.84
N ILE A 95 4.41 7.79 1.81
CA ILE A 95 5.79 7.88 1.33
C ILE A 95 6.71 8.35 2.46
N ASP A 96 6.34 9.43 3.14
CA ASP A 96 7.10 9.97 4.27
C ASP A 96 7.19 8.98 5.44
N HIS A 97 6.10 8.27 5.75
CA HIS A 97 6.14 7.18 6.73
C HIS A 97 7.14 6.09 6.33
N ALA A 98 7.14 5.64 5.08
CA ALA A 98 8.08 4.63 4.60
C ALA A 98 9.53 5.13 4.66
N ALA A 99 9.80 6.36 4.22
CA ALA A 99 11.11 7.00 4.28
C ALA A 99 11.65 7.08 5.71
N ARG A 100 10.82 7.54 6.66
CA ARG A 100 11.17 7.61 8.10
C ARG A 100 11.44 6.24 8.73
N ASN A 101 10.99 5.16 8.09
CA ASN A 101 11.25 3.78 8.51
C ASN A 101 12.29 3.08 7.61
N GLY A 102 13.13 3.85 6.91
CA GLY A 102 14.31 3.35 6.21
C GLY A 102 14.06 2.80 4.81
N ALA A 103 12.88 3.07 4.21
CA ALA A 103 12.64 2.73 2.82
C ALA A 103 13.63 3.46 1.89
N SER A 104 14.27 2.72 0.99
CA SER A 104 15.00 3.31 -0.15
C SER A 104 14.12 3.40 -1.40
N ILE A 105 13.07 2.57 -1.48
CA ILE A 105 12.11 2.55 -2.57
C ILE A 105 10.70 2.40 -2.00
N VAL A 106 9.76 3.17 -2.54
CA VAL A 106 8.33 2.90 -2.39
C VAL A 106 7.80 2.33 -3.71
N GLU A 107 7.28 1.10 -3.67
CA GLU A 107 6.64 0.42 -4.80
C GLU A 107 5.11 0.47 -4.64
N ALA A 108 4.39 0.75 -5.72
CA ALA A 108 2.94 0.84 -5.75
C ALA A 108 2.37 0.13 -6.98
N TYR A 109 1.07 -0.19 -6.91
CA TYR A 109 0.38 -0.99 -7.93
C TYR A 109 -0.88 -0.35 -8.51
N PRO A 110 -0.82 0.92 -8.99
CA PRO A 110 -2.00 1.59 -9.50
C PRO A 110 -2.55 0.93 -10.77
N VAL A 111 -3.76 1.34 -11.12
CA VAL A 111 -4.46 0.91 -12.34
C VAL A 111 -4.88 2.10 -13.19
N ASP A 112 -5.22 1.82 -14.45
CA ASP A 112 -5.84 2.80 -15.33
C ASP A 112 -7.24 3.22 -14.82
N PRO A 113 -7.72 4.45 -15.14
CA PRO A 113 -9.01 4.97 -14.67
C PRO A 113 -10.23 4.12 -15.03
N ASP A 114 -10.18 3.42 -16.16
CA ASP A 114 -11.22 2.52 -16.70
C ASP A 114 -11.10 1.08 -16.18
N SER A 115 -10.09 0.78 -15.35
CA SER A 115 -9.90 -0.56 -14.82
C SER A 115 -11.12 -1.03 -14.02
N PRO A 116 -11.65 -2.23 -14.31
CA PRO A 116 -12.84 -2.77 -13.65
C PRO A 116 -12.54 -3.31 -12.24
N SER A 117 -11.28 -3.41 -11.84
CA SER A 117 -10.87 -3.98 -10.56
C SER A 117 -9.61 -3.30 -10.00
N TYR A 118 -9.25 -3.60 -8.75
CA TYR A 118 -8.08 -3.05 -8.05
C TYR A 118 -8.02 -1.52 -7.91
N ARG A 119 -9.12 -0.80 -8.17
CA ARG A 119 -9.20 0.67 -8.02
C ARG A 119 -8.81 1.19 -6.62
N PHE A 120 -8.89 0.34 -5.60
CA PHE A 120 -8.42 0.65 -4.25
C PHE A 120 -6.89 0.82 -4.16
N MET A 121 -6.12 0.36 -5.15
CA MET A 121 -4.67 0.57 -5.24
C MET A 121 -4.31 1.97 -5.73
N GLY A 122 -5.31 2.76 -6.15
CA GLY A 122 -5.13 4.09 -6.73
C GLY A 122 -4.94 4.05 -8.24
N PHE A 123 -4.79 5.24 -8.83
CA PHE A 123 -4.73 5.43 -10.28
C PHE A 123 -3.36 5.97 -10.69
N VAL A 124 -2.91 5.60 -11.89
CA VAL A 124 -1.57 5.92 -12.43
C VAL A 124 -1.27 7.41 -12.34
N ASP A 125 -2.22 8.28 -12.69
CA ASP A 125 -2.08 9.73 -12.64
C ASP A 125 -1.70 10.25 -11.24
N THR A 126 -2.29 9.70 -10.18
CA THR A 126 -1.98 10.10 -8.79
C THR A 126 -0.53 9.82 -8.42
N PHE A 127 0.00 8.67 -8.85
CA PHE A 127 1.38 8.27 -8.56
C PHE A 127 2.39 8.98 -9.46
N THR A 128 2.06 9.18 -10.74
CA THR A 128 2.88 9.96 -11.68
C THR A 128 3.09 11.38 -11.15
N LYS A 129 2.01 12.04 -10.70
CA LYS A 129 2.07 13.38 -10.07
C LYS A 129 2.85 13.41 -8.76
N ALA A 130 3.08 12.27 -8.12
CA ALA A 130 3.91 12.12 -6.93
C ALA A 130 5.37 11.71 -7.26
N GLY A 131 5.74 11.66 -8.54
CA GLY A 131 7.10 11.38 -8.99
C GLY A 131 7.41 9.90 -9.22
N PHE A 132 6.43 9.01 -9.07
CA PHE A 132 6.65 7.59 -9.35
C PHE A 132 6.89 7.33 -10.84
N GLN A 133 7.77 6.38 -11.13
CA GLN A 133 8.07 5.91 -12.48
C GLN A 133 7.56 4.49 -12.67
N GLU A 134 6.97 4.18 -13.83
CA GLU A 134 6.57 2.81 -14.15
C GLU A 134 7.79 1.94 -14.47
N VAL A 135 7.85 0.76 -13.86
CA VAL A 135 8.96 -0.20 -14.01
C VAL A 135 8.49 -1.58 -14.50
N GLY A 136 7.18 -1.78 -14.66
CA GLY A 136 6.64 -3.04 -15.15
C GLY A 136 5.15 -3.22 -14.85
N ARG A 137 4.68 -4.46 -14.95
CA ARG A 137 3.28 -4.85 -14.76
C ARG A 137 3.18 -6.05 -13.81
N ALA A 138 2.15 -6.08 -12.99
CA ALA A 138 1.81 -7.19 -12.09
C ALA A 138 0.47 -7.81 -12.51
N GLY A 139 0.53 -8.77 -13.44
CA GLY A 139 -0.63 -9.24 -14.19
C GLY A 139 -1.05 -8.21 -15.26
N GLN A 140 -2.29 -8.29 -15.74
CA GLN A 140 -2.72 -7.48 -16.89
C GLN A 140 -3.06 -6.02 -16.54
N ARG A 141 -3.57 -5.77 -15.32
CA ARG A 141 -4.22 -4.48 -14.97
C ARG A 141 -3.39 -3.57 -14.06
N ARG A 142 -2.49 -4.14 -13.26
CA ARG A 142 -1.75 -3.39 -12.25
C ARG A 142 -0.40 -2.99 -12.80
N HIS A 143 -0.16 -1.69 -12.85
CA HIS A 143 1.17 -1.16 -13.10
C HIS A 143 2.05 -1.48 -11.89
N VAL A 144 3.36 -1.55 -12.08
CA VAL A 144 4.32 -1.54 -10.99
C VAL A 144 5.05 -0.22 -11.12
N MET A 145 4.86 0.66 -10.16
CA MET A 145 5.49 1.98 -10.16
C MET A 145 6.36 2.14 -8.92
N ARG A 146 7.53 2.76 -9.09
CA ARG A 146 8.50 2.99 -8.01
C ARG A 146 8.83 4.46 -7.84
N LEU A 147 9.03 4.86 -6.59
CA LEU A 147 9.63 6.12 -6.20
C LEU A 147 10.88 5.81 -5.39
N SER A 148 12.04 6.26 -5.86
CA SER A 148 13.29 6.22 -5.09
C SER A 148 13.26 7.30 -4.01
N ILE A 149 13.64 6.91 -2.80
CA ILE A 149 13.77 7.81 -1.65
C ILE A 149 15.25 8.20 -1.54
N SER A 150 15.55 9.44 -1.88
CA SER A 150 16.88 10.01 -1.63
C SER A 150 17.10 10.12 -0.13
N ARG A 151 18.20 9.55 0.36
CA ARG A 151 18.65 9.70 1.75
C ARG A 151 19.25 11.08 1.99
#